data_AF-A0A9D9MB79-F1
#
_entry.id   AF-A0A9D9MB79-F1
#
_cell.length_a   1.000
_cell.length_b   1.000
_cell.length_c   1.000
_cell.angle_alpha   90.00
_cell.angle_beta   90.00
_cell.angle_gamma   90.00
#
_symmetry.space_group_name_H-M   'P 1'
#
loop_
_entity.id
_entity.type
_entity.pdbx_description
1 polymer ?
#
loop_
_entity_poly.entity_id
_entity_poly.type
_entity_poly.pdbx_seq_one_letter_code
_entity_poly.pdbx_strand_id
1 'polypeptide(L)'
;MKTLRILAAAAALCAAALSANAQTLKMTPQVVGVTTYEASTAVNLVVVKPEIKLDNPDPAAFAVNTNGTDRNVIAVYPCDARGDFNPEGGYLALGLEKASGRGLGLAKGNGVWRDEYSVTVSLKKGKTLKAGKQKFTAIACATDKALKDFVSEADYFNKGTFTGKATGKGGDITLTYASYEPWSLRGDGKANPLVIWL
;
A
#
# COMPACT_ATOMS: atom_id res chain seq x y z
N MET A 1 49.60 10.55 -40.46
CA MET A 1 48.31 10.06 -39.92
C MET A 1 48.43 9.57 -38.46
N LYS A 2 48.84 10.42 -37.50
CA LYS A 2 48.98 10.02 -36.07
C LYS A 2 48.18 10.87 -35.08
N THR A 3 47.49 11.91 -35.54
CA THR A 3 46.72 12.85 -34.70
C THR A 3 45.22 12.54 -34.60
N LEU A 4 44.70 11.59 -35.38
CA LEU A 4 43.26 11.28 -35.40
C LEU A 4 42.80 10.23 -34.37
N ARG A 5 43.73 9.57 -33.67
CA ARG A 5 43.39 8.50 -32.71
C ARG A 5 43.18 8.97 -31.27
N ILE A 6 43.49 10.24 -30.96
CA ILE A 6 43.40 10.76 -29.58
C ILE A 6 42.00 11.34 -29.28
N LEU A 7 41.26 11.83 -30.29
CA LEU A 7 39.89 12.32 -30.06
C LEU A 7 38.83 11.22 -29.89
N ALA A 8 39.03 10.05 -30.50
CA ALA A 8 38.07 8.94 -30.37
C ALA A 8 38.11 8.29 -28.97
N ALA A 9 39.25 8.32 -28.29
CA ALA A 9 39.39 7.80 -26.92
C ALA A 9 38.76 8.74 -25.88
N ALA A 10 38.79 10.06 -26.10
CA ALA A 10 38.16 11.04 -25.21
C ALA A 10 36.62 11.03 -25.31
N ALA A 11 36.06 10.79 -26.49
CA ALA A 11 34.61 10.66 -26.67
C ALA A 11 34.05 9.36 -26.08
N ALA A 12 34.82 8.26 -26.11
CA ALA A 12 34.42 6.99 -25.51
C ALA A 12 34.48 7.00 -23.97
N LEU A 13 35.42 7.74 -23.36
CA LEU A 13 35.45 7.92 -21.90
C LEU A 13 34.30 8.82 -21.39
N CYS A 14 33.85 9.81 -22.17
CA CYS A 14 32.69 10.61 -21.79
C CYS A 14 31.36 9.86 -21.95
N ALA A 15 31.24 8.92 -22.91
CA ALA A 15 30.05 8.08 -23.04
C ALA A 15 29.97 6.99 -21.96
N ALA A 16 31.12 6.46 -21.51
CA ALA A 16 31.18 5.49 -20.41
C ALA A 16 30.94 6.11 -19.01
N ALA A 17 31.14 7.43 -18.86
CA ALA A 17 30.81 8.15 -17.63
C ALA A 17 29.31 8.50 -17.53
N LEU A 18 28.52 8.37 -18.60
CA LEU A 18 27.07 8.58 -18.60
C LEU A 18 26.23 7.31 -18.45
N SER A 19 26.85 6.11 -18.49
CA SER A 19 26.25 4.95 -17.84
C SER A 19 26.50 5.06 -16.33
N ALA A 20 25.86 6.04 -15.68
CA ALA A 20 25.67 5.99 -14.25
C ALA A 20 25.11 4.60 -13.93
N ASN A 21 25.88 3.77 -13.21
CA ASN A 21 25.47 2.43 -12.78
C ASN A 21 23.98 2.46 -12.43
N ALA A 22 23.15 1.83 -13.26
CA ALA A 22 21.72 1.79 -13.04
C ALA A 22 21.48 0.92 -11.81
N GLN A 23 21.50 1.54 -10.64
CA GLN A 23 21.26 0.85 -9.39
C GLN A 23 19.75 0.66 -9.23
N THR A 24 19.36 -0.58 -9.04
CA THR A 24 17.98 -0.97 -8.76
C THR A 24 17.82 -1.12 -7.25
N LEU A 25 16.92 -0.34 -6.66
CA LEU A 25 16.54 -0.49 -5.27
C LEU A 25 15.52 -1.62 -5.17
N LYS A 26 15.83 -2.66 -4.41
CA LYS A 26 14.84 -3.69 -4.09
C LYS A 26 13.95 -3.21 -2.95
N MET A 27 12.66 -3.46 -3.09
CA MET A 27 11.68 -3.27 -2.04
C MET A 27 10.75 -4.48 -2.02
N THR A 28 10.29 -4.84 -0.83
CA THR A 28 9.32 -5.92 -0.66
C THR A 28 7.97 -5.30 -0.33
N PRO A 29 6.90 -5.57 -1.11
CA PRO A 29 5.53 -5.24 -0.69
C PRO A 29 5.20 -5.92 0.63
N GLN A 30 4.52 -5.22 1.53
CA GLN A 30 4.20 -5.75 2.86
C GLN A 30 2.70 -5.78 3.09
N VAL A 31 2.08 -4.60 3.02
CA VAL A 31 0.67 -4.42 3.39
C VAL A 31 -0.01 -3.52 2.37
N VAL A 32 -1.29 -3.76 2.16
CA VAL A 32 -2.19 -2.84 1.47
C VAL A 32 -3.20 -2.30 2.47
N GLY A 33 -3.23 -0.97 2.62
CA GLY A 33 -4.28 -0.33 3.41
C GLY A 33 -5.55 -0.15 2.60
N VAL A 34 -6.66 -0.54 3.20
CA VAL A 34 -8.00 -0.45 2.63
C VAL A 34 -8.82 0.48 3.50
N THR A 35 -9.39 1.51 2.89
CA THR A 35 -10.30 2.44 3.56
C THR A 35 -11.69 2.27 3.00
N THR A 36 -12.69 2.33 3.89
CA THR A 36 -14.09 2.38 3.48
C THR A 36 -14.48 3.80 3.09
N TYR A 37 -15.40 3.93 2.14
CA TYR A 37 -16.10 5.17 1.83
C TYR A 37 -17.56 4.85 1.57
N GLU A 38 -18.40 5.89 1.47
CA GLU A 38 -19.86 5.80 1.48
C GLU A 38 -20.48 4.74 0.54
N ALA A 39 -19.79 4.38 -0.54
CA ALA A 39 -20.30 3.42 -1.54
C ALA A 39 -19.42 2.18 -1.78
N SER A 40 -18.22 2.06 -1.19
CA SER A 40 -17.32 0.90 -1.38
C SER A 40 -16.10 0.94 -0.45
N THR A 41 -15.25 -0.06 -0.56
CA THR A 41 -13.87 -0.06 -0.11
C THR A 41 -12.92 0.37 -1.24
N ALA A 42 -11.82 1.02 -0.89
CA ALA A 42 -10.75 1.36 -1.82
C ALA A 42 -9.38 1.10 -1.19
N VAL A 43 -8.46 0.55 -1.98
CA VAL A 43 -7.03 0.50 -1.64
C VAL A 43 -6.46 1.90 -1.78
N ASN A 44 -6.05 2.52 -0.68
CA ASN A 44 -5.51 3.88 -0.64
C ASN A 44 -4.09 3.95 -0.08
N LEU A 45 -3.50 2.82 0.29
CA LEU A 45 -2.17 2.76 0.87
C LEU A 45 -1.46 1.49 0.41
N VAL A 46 -0.19 1.63 0.05
CA VAL A 46 0.73 0.52 -0.16
C VAL A 46 1.92 0.71 0.76
N VAL A 47 2.23 -0.30 1.58
CA VAL A 47 3.41 -0.31 2.45
C VAL A 47 4.46 -1.22 1.82
N VAL A 48 5.66 -0.69 1.67
CA VAL A 48 6.82 -1.44 1.17
C VAL A 48 7.97 -1.35 2.16
N LYS A 49 8.80 -2.40 2.19
CA LYS A 49 10.07 -2.41 2.94
C LYS A 49 11.23 -2.28 1.96
N PRO A 50 11.87 -1.11 1.86
CA PRO A 50 13.08 -0.97 1.06
C PRO A 50 14.28 -1.66 1.75
N GLU A 51 15.22 -2.20 0.97
CA GLU A 51 16.46 -2.77 1.52
C GLU A 51 17.34 -1.72 2.22
N ILE A 52 17.20 -0.44 1.83
CA ILE A 52 17.93 0.70 2.38
C ILE A 52 16.94 1.84 2.60
N LYS A 53 17.02 2.50 3.76
CA LYS A 53 16.18 3.65 4.10
C LYS A 53 16.41 4.79 3.10
N LEU A 54 15.33 5.34 2.55
CA LEU A 54 15.37 6.45 1.60
C LEU A 54 15.51 7.80 2.31
N ASP A 55 16.20 8.74 1.67
CA ASP A 55 16.27 10.13 2.10
C ASP A 55 15.19 10.96 1.41
N ASN A 56 14.26 11.56 2.17
CA ASN A 56 13.19 12.44 1.66
C ASN A 56 12.54 11.99 0.35
N PRO A 57 11.78 10.88 0.37
CA PRO A 57 11.15 10.33 -0.83
C PRO A 57 10.07 11.28 -1.40
N ASP A 58 10.23 11.69 -2.66
CA ASP A 58 9.27 12.53 -3.40
C ASP A 58 8.12 11.67 -3.97
N PRO A 59 6.85 11.93 -3.63
CA PRO A 59 5.70 11.23 -4.20
C PRO A 59 5.67 11.24 -5.73
N ALA A 60 6.11 12.34 -6.36
CA ALA A 60 6.12 12.47 -7.81
C ALA A 60 7.17 11.59 -8.50
N ALA A 61 8.08 10.95 -7.74
CA ALA A 61 9.04 9.99 -8.27
C ALA A 61 8.43 8.60 -8.52
N PHE A 62 7.37 8.24 -7.81
CA PHE A 62 6.85 6.87 -7.79
C PHE A 62 5.70 6.67 -8.79
N ALA A 63 5.68 5.50 -9.42
CA ALA A 63 4.55 4.96 -10.16
C ALA A 63 4.08 3.68 -9.47
N VAL A 64 2.80 3.63 -9.12
CA VAL A 64 2.19 2.47 -8.45
C VAL A 64 1.10 1.92 -9.35
N ASN A 65 1.13 0.61 -9.60
CA ASN A 65 0.06 -0.11 -10.26
C ASN A 65 -0.54 -1.10 -9.26
N THR A 66 -1.85 -1.07 -9.10
CA THR A 66 -2.59 -1.99 -8.24
C THR A 66 -3.60 -2.75 -9.09
N ASN A 67 -3.48 -4.08 -9.12
CA ASN A 67 -4.37 -4.98 -9.85
C ASN A 67 -4.62 -4.54 -11.31
N GLY A 68 -3.54 -4.19 -12.02
CA GLY A 68 -3.58 -3.75 -13.41
C GLY A 68 -4.01 -2.30 -13.63
N THR A 69 -4.29 -1.54 -12.57
CA THR A 69 -4.70 -0.12 -12.66
C THR A 69 -3.62 0.79 -12.12
N ASP A 70 -3.21 1.78 -12.91
CA ASP A 70 -2.27 2.81 -12.48
C ASP A 70 -2.90 3.74 -11.44
N ARG A 71 -2.13 4.07 -10.41
CA ARG A 71 -2.58 4.84 -9.25
C ARG A 71 -1.79 6.12 -9.10
N ASN A 72 -2.49 7.17 -8.71
CA ASN A 72 -1.88 8.45 -8.37
C ASN A 72 -1.33 8.40 -6.94
N VAL A 73 -0.04 8.65 -6.78
CA VAL A 73 0.64 8.71 -5.48
C VAL A 73 0.59 10.15 -4.98
N ILE A 74 -0.11 10.36 -3.86
CA ILE A 74 -0.35 11.69 -3.28
C ILE A 74 0.55 11.96 -2.07
N ALA A 75 1.06 10.92 -1.42
CA ALA A 75 1.92 11.04 -0.25
C ALA A 75 2.92 9.88 -0.21
N VAL A 76 4.11 10.16 0.30
CA VAL A 76 5.12 9.14 0.59
C VAL A 76 5.81 9.51 1.90
N TYR A 77 5.84 8.58 2.85
CA TYR A 77 6.36 8.84 4.18
C TYR A 77 6.94 7.59 4.85
N PRO A 78 7.90 7.75 5.78
CA PRO A 78 8.40 6.65 6.59
C PRO A 78 7.30 6.18 7.57
N CYS A 79 7.19 4.87 7.72
CA CYS A 79 6.14 4.25 8.52
C CYS A 79 6.62 2.97 9.22
N ASP A 80 5.77 2.44 10.08
CA ASP A 80 5.90 1.08 10.59
C ASP A 80 5.38 0.02 9.59
N ALA A 81 5.35 -1.24 10.00
CA ALA A 81 4.90 -2.34 9.14
C ALA A 81 3.41 -2.26 8.74
N ARG A 82 2.60 -1.49 9.47
CA ARG A 82 1.16 -1.31 9.23
C ARG A 82 0.85 -0.08 8.39
N GLY A 83 1.84 0.78 8.18
CA GLY A 83 1.69 2.01 7.43
C GLY A 83 1.40 3.23 8.29
N ASP A 84 1.48 3.12 9.62
CA ASP A 84 1.35 4.26 10.52
C ASP A 84 2.62 5.10 10.47
N PHE A 85 2.48 6.42 10.43
CA PHE A 85 3.61 7.33 10.33
C PHE A 85 4.59 7.12 11.47
N ASN A 86 5.85 6.87 11.13
CA ASN A 86 6.94 6.72 12.07
C ASN A 86 8.23 7.23 11.41
N PRO A 87 8.82 8.35 11.88
CA PRO A 87 10.02 8.93 11.26
C PRO A 87 11.25 8.01 11.33
N GLU A 88 11.30 7.14 12.33
CA GLU A 88 12.36 6.14 12.51
C GLU A 88 12.04 4.81 11.81
N GLY A 89 10.81 4.67 11.31
CA GLY A 89 10.30 3.49 10.64
C GLY A 89 11.18 3.01 9.48
N GLY A 90 11.32 1.68 9.40
CA GLY A 90 12.03 1.00 8.32
C GLY A 90 11.19 0.70 7.08
N TYR A 91 9.94 1.15 7.06
CA TYR A 91 8.99 0.94 5.98
C TYR A 91 8.66 2.26 5.30
N LEU A 92 8.13 2.17 4.08
CA LEU A 92 7.69 3.29 3.28
C LEU A 92 6.22 3.12 2.90
N ALA A 93 5.42 4.10 3.28
CA ALA A 93 4.02 4.19 2.91
C ALA A 93 3.90 5.02 1.64
N LEU A 94 3.19 4.49 0.64
CA LEU A 94 2.76 5.19 -0.56
C LEU A 94 1.25 5.42 -0.45
N GLY A 95 0.87 6.63 -0.07
CA GLY A 95 -0.52 7.08 -0.04
C GLY A 95 -1.03 7.29 -1.47
N LEU A 96 -2.13 6.64 -1.79
CA LEU A 96 -2.75 6.65 -3.11
C LEU A 96 -4.03 7.47 -3.08
N GLU A 97 -4.29 8.21 -4.15
CA GLU A 97 -5.59 8.82 -4.37
C GLU A 97 -6.68 7.75 -4.32
N LYS A 98 -7.79 8.07 -3.66
CA LYS A 98 -8.95 7.17 -3.56
C LYS A 98 -9.50 6.97 -4.97
N ALA A 99 -9.24 5.80 -5.55
CA ALA A 99 -9.86 5.43 -6.80
C ALA A 99 -11.26 4.90 -6.49
N SER A 100 -12.29 5.48 -7.13
CA SER A 100 -13.64 4.93 -7.18
C SER A 100 -13.63 3.68 -8.06
N GLY A 101 -13.01 2.61 -7.57
CA GLY A 101 -12.84 1.37 -8.30
C GLY A 101 -13.52 0.25 -7.55
N ARG A 102 -14.33 -0.54 -8.26
CA ARG A 102 -14.91 -1.83 -7.85
C ARG A 102 -13.81 -2.88 -7.60
N GLY A 103 -12.80 -2.52 -6.82
CA GLY A 103 -11.47 -3.14 -6.80
C GLY A 103 -11.38 -4.42 -5.98
N LEU A 104 -12.41 -4.71 -5.18
CA LEU A 104 -12.42 -5.83 -4.26
C LEU A 104 -13.59 -6.79 -4.49
N GLY A 105 -14.26 -6.74 -5.65
CA GLY A 105 -15.25 -7.77 -6.02
C GLY A 105 -16.66 -7.56 -5.47
N LEU A 106 -17.21 -6.34 -5.57
CA LEU A 106 -18.64 -6.09 -5.30
C LEU A 106 -19.46 -6.53 -6.52
N ALA A 107 -19.85 -7.81 -6.57
CA ALA A 107 -20.89 -8.29 -7.49
C ALA A 107 -22.28 -8.18 -6.82
N LYS A 108 -23.31 -8.02 -7.65
CA LYS A 108 -24.73 -7.82 -7.29
C LYS A 108 -25.15 -8.57 -6.01
N GLY A 109 -25.22 -7.87 -4.89
CA GLY A 109 -25.77 -8.37 -3.62
C GLY A 109 -24.84 -9.24 -2.75
N ASN A 110 -23.71 -9.74 -3.27
CA ASN A 110 -22.74 -10.56 -2.54
C ASN A 110 -21.32 -10.11 -2.88
N GLY A 111 -20.78 -9.16 -2.11
CA GLY A 111 -19.39 -8.74 -2.23
C GLY A 111 -18.46 -9.80 -1.66
N VAL A 112 -17.49 -10.27 -2.45
CA VAL A 112 -16.46 -11.20 -1.98
C VAL A 112 -15.11 -10.50 -2.11
N TRP A 113 -14.40 -10.36 -1.00
CA TRP A 113 -13.04 -9.85 -0.98
C TRP A 113 -12.16 -10.69 -1.90
N ARG A 114 -11.31 -10.03 -2.70
CA ARG A 114 -10.31 -10.74 -3.50
C ARG A 114 -9.20 -11.24 -2.57
N ASP A 115 -8.88 -12.53 -2.66
CA ASP A 115 -7.75 -13.13 -1.96
C ASP A 115 -6.39 -12.71 -2.55
N GLU A 116 -6.41 -12.26 -3.80
CA GLU A 116 -5.23 -11.85 -4.56
C GLU A 116 -5.37 -10.40 -5.02
N TYR A 117 -4.35 -9.60 -4.69
CA TYR A 117 -4.27 -8.20 -5.08
C TYR A 117 -2.83 -7.84 -5.44
N SER A 118 -2.54 -7.77 -6.73
CA SER A 118 -1.20 -7.50 -7.21
C SER A 118 -0.82 -6.03 -7.04
N VAL A 119 0.42 -5.78 -6.62
CA VAL A 119 1.00 -4.45 -6.48
C VAL A 119 2.35 -4.42 -7.16
N THR A 120 2.57 -3.38 -7.96
CA THR A 120 3.88 -3.06 -8.53
C THR A 120 4.23 -1.61 -8.17
N VAL A 121 5.44 -1.39 -7.67
CA VAL A 121 6.00 -0.07 -7.41
C VAL A 121 7.24 0.12 -8.28
N SER A 122 7.27 1.22 -9.01
CA SER A 122 8.35 1.58 -9.92
C SER A 122 8.64 3.09 -9.86
N LEU A 123 9.66 3.53 -10.59
CA LEU A 123 9.94 4.96 -10.79
C LEU A 123 9.29 5.47 -12.05
N LYS A 124 8.73 6.68 -12.00
CA LYS A 124 8.33 7.39 -13.22
C LYS A 124 9.57 7.65 -14.09
N LYS A 125 9.36 7.72 -15.40
CA LYS A 125 10.44 7.92 -16.39
C LYS A 125 11.32 9.13 -16.03
N GLY A 126 12.63 8.91 -15.97
CA GLY A 126 13.62 9.96 -15.69
C GLY A 126 13.74 10.35 -14.21
N LYS A 127 12.95 9.77 -13.31
CA LYS A 127 13.05 9.99 -11.86
C LYS A 127 14.09 9.05 -11.25
N THR A 128 14.65 9.49 -10.12
CA THR A 128 15.69 8.77 -9.39
C THR A 128 15.50 8.94 -7.90
N LEU A 129 15.88 7.95 -7.11
CA LEU A 129 15.88 8.02 -5.65
C LEU A 129 17.29 8.12 -5.09
N LYS A 130 17.39 8.65 -3.88
CA LYS A 130 18.63 8.69 -3.10
C LYS A 130 18.45 7.94 -1.79
N ALA A 131 19.46 7.18 -1.42
CA ALA A 131 19.60 6.57 -0.10
C ALA A 131 21.06 6.72 0.34
N GLY A 132 21.31 7.64 1.26
CA GLY A 132 22.65 8.10 1.62
C GLY A 132 23.42 8.60 0.38
N LYS A 133 24.54 7.94 0.09
CA LYS A 133 25.41 8.28 -1.06
C LYS A 133 25.03 7.57 -2.36
N GLN A 134 24.07 6.64 -2.32
CA GLN A 134 23.66 5.85 -3.47
C GLN A 134 22.51 6.51 -4.21
N LYS A 135 22.51 6.37 -5.54
CA LYS A 135 21.48 6.90 -6.43
C LYS A 135 20.88 5.75 -7.23
N PHE A 136 19.57 5.58 -7.12
CA PHE A 136 18.83 4.51 -7.77
C PHE A 136 18.02 5.06 -8.95
N THR A 137 18.08 4.36 -10.07
CA THR A 137 17.36 4.70 -11.31
C THR A 137 16.22 3.72 -11.60
N ALA A 138 16.07 2.67 -10.80
CA ALA A 138 15.01 1.70 -10.90
C ALA A 138 14.59 1.19 -9.51
N ILE A 139 13.37 0.66 -9.42
CA ILE A 139 12.86 -0.09 -8.27
C ILE A 139 12.48 -1.49 -8.74
N ALA A 140 12.86 -2.51 -7.97
CA ALA A 140 12.34 -3.86 -8.09
C ALA A 140 11.39 -4.11 -6.92
N CYS A 141 10.09 -3.97 -7.16
CA CYS A 141 9.04 -4.14 -6.16
C CYS A 141 7.76 -4.59 -6.84
N ALA A 142 7.48 -5.89 -6.81
CA ALA A 142 6.26 -6.46 -7.35
C ALA A 142 5.83 -7.66 -6.50
N THR A 143 4.52 -7.84 -6.35
CA THR A 143 3.95 -9.10 -5.87
C THR A 143 3.57 -9.96 -7.06
N ASP A 144 3.93 -11.24 -7.02
CA ASP A 144 3.55 -12.22 -8.03
C ASP A 144 2.05 -12.50 -8.03
N LYS A 145 1.40 -12.73 -6.87
CA LYS A 145 -0.07 -12.89 -6.80
C LYS A 145 -0.79 -12.45 -5.51
N ALA A 146 -0.20 -12.52 -4.31
CA ALA A 146 -0.97 -12.32 -3.08
C ALA A 146 -0.31 -11.33 -2.10
N LEU A 147 -0.90 -10.14 -1.96
CA LEU A 147 -0.89 -9.44 -0.67
C LEU A 147 -2.03 -10.02 0.15
N LYS A 148 -1.66 -10.84 1.15
CA LYS A 148 -2.61 -11.43 2.10
C LYS A 148 -2.89 -10.49 3.27
N ASP A 149 -1.96 -9.58 3.52
CA ASP A 149 -2.02 -8.67 4.65
C ASP A 149 -2.67 -7.35 4.20
N PHE A 150 -3.98 -7.29 4.44
CA PHE A 150 -4.73 -6.04 4.35
C PHE A 150 -4.84 -5.44 5.75
N VAL A 151 -4.58 -4.15 5.86
CA VAL A 151 -5.00 -3.38 7.03
C VAL A 151 -6.28 -2.65 6.67
N SER A 152 -7.32 -2.90 7.44
CA SER A 152 -8.64 -2.31 7.26
C SER A 152 -9.12 -1.68 8.56
N GLU A 153 -9.99 -0.67 8.46
CA GLU A 153 -10.70 -0.11 9.62
C GLU A 153 -11.49 -1.21 10.38
N ALA A 154 -11.89 -2.27 9.67
CA ALA A 154 -12.54 -3.43 10.26
C ALA A 154 -11.64 -4.24 11.22
N ASP A 155 -10.32 -4.04 11.21
CA ASP A 155 -9.39 -4.70 12.13
C ASP A 155 -9.51 -4.18 13.56
N TYR A 156 -10.10 -2.98 13.75
CA TYR A 156 -10.40 -2.44 15.07
C TYR A 156 -11.67 -3.03 15.68
N PHE A 157 -12.47 -3.77 14.91
CA PHE A 157 -13.71 -4.36 15.39
C PHE A 157 -13.46 -5.76 15.96
N ASN A 158 -14.05 -6.02 17.13
CA ASN A 158 -14.18 -7.36 17.66
C ASN A 158 -15.20 -8.14 16.82
N LYS A 159 -14.79 -9.30 16.29
CA LYS A 159 -15.62 -10.18 15.47
C LYS A 159 -16.19 -11.29 16.34
N GLY A 160 -17.47 -11.59 16.17
CA GLY A 160 -18.14 -12.61 16.96
C GLY A 160 -19.27 -13.29 16.22
N THR A 161 -19.80 -14.32 16.85
CA THR A 161 -21.02 -15.00 16.43
C THR A 161 -22.04 -14.97 17.54
N PHE A 162 -23.32 -14.93 17.16
CA PHE A 162 -24.43 -15.06 18.07
C PHE A 162 -25.40 -16.09 17.48
N THR A 163 -25.77 -17.09 18.28
CA THR A 163 -26.78 -18.08 17.90
C THR A 163 -28.00 -17.91 18.77
N GLY A 164 -29.16 -17.74 18.15
CA GLY A 164 -30.42 -17.57 18.85
C GLY A 164 -31.60 -18.08 18.03
N LYS A 165 -32.78 -18.18 18.67
CA LYS A 165 -34.01 -18.59 17.99
C LYS A 165 -34.37 -17.58 16.90
N ALA A 166 -34.72 -18.08 15.73
CA ALA A 166 -35.20 -17.23 14.65
C ALA A 166 -36.59 -16.64 15.01
N THR A 167 -36.73 -15.32 15.00
CA THR A 167 -38.06 -14.71 15.11
C THR A 167 -38.87 -15.03 13.86
N GLY A 168 -39.99 -15.75 14.02
CA GLY A 168 -40.91 -16.07 12.91
C GLY A 168 -40.48 -17.24 12.02
N LYS A 169 -39.43 -17.98 12.36
CA LYS A 169 -39.06 -19.26 11.70
C LYS A 169 -38.75 -20.32 12.76
N GLY A 170 -38.95 -21.59 12.43
CA GLY A 170 -38.50 -22.69 13.29
C GLY A 170 -36.97 -22.84 13.25
N GLY A 171 -36.36 -23.08 14.41
CA GLY A 171 -34.92 -23.35 14.54
C GLY A 171 -34.07 -22.17 15.00
N ASP A 172 -32.77 -22.45 15.16
CA ASP A 172 -31.76 -21.46 15.55
C ASP A 172 -31.12 -20.83 14.31
N ILE A 173 -30.79 -19.55 14.40
CA ILE A 173 -30.00 -18.81 13.41
C ILE A 173 -28.70 -18.35 14.08
N THR A 174 -27.60 -18.54 13.36
CA THR A 174 -26.29 -17.98 13.73
C THR A 174 -26.03 -16.75 12.89
N LEU A 175 -25.78 -15.61 13.54
CA LEU A 175 -25.36 -14.36 12.93
C LEU A 175 -23.90 -14.10 13.25
N THR A 176 -23.16 -13.58 12.27
CA THR A 176 -21.85 -12.98 12.48
C THR A 176 -22.02 -11.48 12.73
N TYR A 177 -21.23 -10.92 13.63
CA TYR A 177 -21.24 -9.49 13.91
C TYR A 177 -19.82 -8.95 14.10
N ALA A 178 -19.70 -7.63 13.93
CA ALA A 178 -18.51 -6.86 14.26
C ALA A 178 -18.93 -5.75 15.24
N SER A 179 -18.15 -5.54 16.30
CA SER A 179 -18.43 -4.52 17.31
C SER A 179 -17.17 -3.70 17.60
N TYR A 180 -17.33 -2.39 17.78
CA TYR A 180 -16.24 -1.50 18.16
C TYR A 180 -16.65 -0.70 19.39
N GLU A 181 -15.73 -0.62 20.34
CA GLU A 181 -15.88 0.18 21.53
C GLU A 181 -14.64 1.07 21.67
N PRO A 182 -14.78 2.40 21.53
CA PRO A 182 -13.68 3.32 21.74
C PRO A 182 -13.06 3.17 23.13
N TRP A 183 -11.73 3.21 23.21
CA TRP A 183 -11.00 3.04 24.48
C TRP A 183 -11.46 4.04 25.55
N SER A 184 -11.82 5.26 25.13
CA SER A 184 -12.25 6.34 26.03
C SER A 184 -13.58 6.04 26.73
N LEU A 185 -14.40 5.14 26.17
CA LEU A 185 -15.71 4.78 26.72
C LEU A 185 -15.63 3.59 27.67
N ARG A 186 -14.64 2.69 27.51
CA ARG A 186 -14.48 1.48 28.36
C ARG A 186 -14.35 1.76 29.86
N GLY A 187 -13.78 2.92 30.20
CA GLY A 187 -13.48 3.30 31.58
C GLY A 187 -14.30 4.47 32.11
N ASP A 188 -15.30 4.94 31.36
CA ASP A 188 -16.03 6.17 31.75
C ASP A 188 -17.12 5.94 32.80
N GLY A 189 -17.48 4.69 33.07
CA GLY A 189 -18.48 4.28 34.05
C GLY A 189 -19.92 4.63 33.67
N LYS A 190 -20.21 4.91 32.39
CA LYS A 190 -21.52 5.39 31.92
C LYS A 190 -22.13 4.44 30.89
N ALA A 191 -23.45 4.51 30.78
CA ALA A 191 -24.16 3.94 29.65
C ALA A 191 -23.95 4.83 28.41
N ASN A 192 -23.32 4.28 27.38
CA ASN A 192 -23.03 4.97 26.14
C ASN A 192 -24.03 4.56 25.04
N PRO A 193 -24.33 5.45 24.06
CA PRO A 193 -25.22 5.10 22.95
C PRO A 193 -24.71 3.91 22.14
N LEU A 194 -25.62 2.99 21.78
CA LEU A 194 -25.35 1.90 20.86
C LEU A 194 -25.80 2.30 19.44
N VAL A 195 -24.87 2.26 18.49
CA VAL A 195 -25.16 2.40 17.06
C VAL A 195 -25.20 1.01 16.45
N ILE A 196 -26.33 0.65 15.84
CA ILE A 196 -26.50 -0.60 15.10
C ILE A 196 -26.57 -0.27 13.61
N TRP A 197 -25.70 -0.90 12.82
CA TRP A 197 -25.69 -0.81 11.37
C TRP A 197 -26.07 -2.17 10.79
N LEU A 198 -27.09 -2.20 9.91
CA LEU A 198 -27.61 -3.40 9.26
C LEU A 198 -27.32 -3.38 7.75
#